data_AF-A0A930W192-F1
#
_entry.id   AF-A0A930W192-F1
#
_cell.length_a   1.000
_cell.length_b   1.000
_cell.length_c   1.000
_cell.angle_alpha   90.00
_cell.angle_beta   90.00
_cell.angle_gamma   90.00
#
_symmetry.space_group_name_H-M   'P 1'
#
loop_
_entity.id
_entity.type
_entity.pdbx_description
1 polymer ?
#
loop_
_entity_poly.entity_id
_entity_poly.type
_entity_poly.pdbx_seq_one_letter_code
_entity_poly.pdbx_strand_id
1 'polypeptide(L)'
;MSSAVQSHDCKTFALVADNPCGLSRAELESLGVLLIPSRLNARAEEVAAFYRSLLEEGYTGILSVHVGSELALSYRTAVDARGNVVGEGISNRDTDCRVSGEKIVLLDTENAPAAQGIIMERLSTARAAGANLADVAAYGRELSEAAGTLFITMDGEKLIRHQKRPHRFSLQQRFEHVRRRLSSE
;
A
#
# COMPACT_ATOMS: atom_id res chain seq x y z
N MET A 1 -9.82 43.62 -14.63
CA MET A 1 -10.11 42.17 -14.68
C MET A 1 -8.84 41.44 -15.04
N SER A 2 -8.24 40.71 -14.11
CA SER A 2 -7.24 39.68 -14.39
C SER A 2 -7.31 38.71 -13.23
N SER A 3 -8.14 37.68 -13.42
CA SER A 3 -8.11 36.49 -12.59
C SER A 3 -6.83 35.75 -12.97
N ALA A 4 -5.82 35.83 -12.10
CA ALA A 4 -4.74 34.87 -12.11
C ALA A 4 -5.36 33.53 -11.73
N VAL A 5 -5.65 32.71 -12.74
CA VAL A 5 -5.96 31.30 -12.53
C VAL A 5 -4.74 30.71 -11.83
N GLN A 6 -4.86 30.48 -10.53
CA GLN A 6 -3.89 29.69 -9.79
C GLN A 6 -3.81 28.35 -10.52
N SER A 7 -2.64 28.02 -11.05
CA SER A 7 -2.35 26.67 -11.48
C SER A 7 -2.47 25.81 -10.23
N HIS A 8 -3.61 25.13 -10.07
CA HIS A 8 -3.68 24.00 -9.18
C HIS A 8 -2.62 23.02 -9.70
N ASP A 9 -1.48 22.94 -9.01
CA ASP A 9 -0.54 21.84 -9.19
C ASP A 9 -1.36 20.57 -8.92
N CYS A 10 -1.82 19.92 -9.99
CA CYS A 10 -2.63 18.72 -9.87
C CYS A 10 -1.80 17.68 -9.11
N LYS A 11 -2.20 17.39 -7.87
CA LYS A 11 -1.60 16.32 -7.08
C LYS A 11 -1.77 15.02 -7.86
N THR A 12 -0.69 14.27 -8.05
CA THR A 12 -0.75 12.90 -8.61
C THR A 12 -1.56 11.99 -7.68
N PHE A 13 -1.59 10.67 -7.88
CA PHE A 13 -2.30 9.79 -6.94
C PHE A 13 -1.66 9.77 -5.52
N ALA A 14 -2.49 9.54 -4.50
CA ALA A 14 -2.07 9.39 -3.11
C ALA A 14 -1.50 8.00 -2.87
N LEU A 15 -0.44 7.91 -2.07
CA LEU A 15 0.13 6.65 -1.61
C LEU A 15 -0.21 6.50 -0.13
N VAL A 16 -1.00 5.49 0.21
CA VAL A 16 -1.62 5.32 1.53
C VAL A 16 -1.16 4.02 2.18
N ALA A 17 -0.95 4.03 3.49
CA ALA A 17 -0.64 2.85 4.28
C ALA A 17 -1.52 2.71 5.53
N ASP A 18 -1.79 1.47 5.93
CA ASP A 18 -2.59 1.11 7.11
C ASP A 18 -1.80 1.07 8.42
N ASN A 19 -0.48 1.24 8.37
CA ASN A 19 0.41 1.36 9.52
C ASN A 19 1.71 2.09 9.12
N PRO A 20 2.62 2.41 10.06
CA PRO A 20 3.87 3.12 9.75
C PRO A 20 4.89 2.32 8.92
N CYS A 21 4.67 1.03 8.66
CA CYS A 21 5.51 0.17 7.83
C CYS A 21 6.97 0.04 8.31
N GLY A 22 7.22 0.21 9.61
CA GLY A 22 8.57 0.25 10.17
C GLY A 22 9.35 1.55 9.90
N LEU A 23 8.69 2.56 9.33
CA LEU A 23 9.26 3.86 9.02
C LEU A 23 8.95 4.88 10.13
N SER A 24 9.89 5.79 10.35
CA SER A 24 9.70 6.98 11.17
C SER A 24 8.76 7.98 10.50
N ARG A 25 8.27 8.94 11.29
CA ARG A 25 7.42 10.02 10.75
C ARG A 25 8.13 10.82 9.65
N ALA A 26 9.41 11.12 9.82
CA ALA A 26 10.18 11.89 8.84
C ALA A 26 10.35 11.14 7.51
N GLU A 27 10.53 9.83 7.57
CA GLU A 27 10.61 8.97 6.37
C GLU A 27 9.27 8.90 5.65
N LEU A 28 8.16 8.74 6.38
CA LEU A 28 6.82 8.76 5.78
C LEU A 28 6.51 10.10 5.09
N GLU A 29 6.85 11.22 5.73
CA GLU A 29 6.70 12.57 5.16
C GLU A 29 7.57 12.74 3.91
N SER A 30 8.84 12.31 3.95
CA SER A 30 9.75 12.37 2.80
C SER A 30 9.29 11.51 1.63
N LEU A 31 8.65 10.36 1.90
CA LEU A 31 8.10 9.48 0.87
C LEU A 31 6.71 9.94 0.39
N GLY A 32 6.11 10.96 1.02
CA GLY A 32 4.75 11.40 0.75
C GLY A 32 3.72 10.28 0.94
N VAL A 33 3.90 9.49 2.00
CA VAL A 33 3.00 8.40 2.40
C VAL A 33 2.01 8.92 3.44
N LEU A 34 0.73 8.68 3.19
CA LEU A 34 -0.34 9.08 4.10
C LEU A 34 -0.82 7.86 4.90
N LEU A 35 -1.05 8.05 6.19
CA LEU A 35 -1.52 6.97 7.06
C LEU A 35 -3.03 7.00 7.20
N ILE A 36 -3.65 5.82 7.09
CA ILE A 36 -5.06 5.64 7.43
C ILE A 36 -5.29 6.01 8.91
N PRO A 37 -6.28 6.85 9.24
CA PRO A 37 -6.65 7.16 10.62
C PRO A 37 -6.97 5.89 11.39
N SER A 38 -6.60 5.80 12.68
CA SER A 38 -6.79 4.60 13.50
C SER A 38 -6.11 3.31 12.98
N ARG A 39 -5.41 3.38 11.83
CA ARG A 39 -4.50 2.36 11.29
C ARG A 39 -5.17 1.00 11.13
N LEU A 40 -4.61 -0.04 11.74
CA LEU A 40 -5.10 -1.42 11.67
C LEU A 40 -6.47 -1.62 12.35
N ASN A 41 -6.91 -0.67 13.19
CA ASN A 41 -8.18 -0.75 13.92
C ASN A 41 -9.25 0.18 13.33
N ALA A 42 -8.99 0.80 12.18
CA ALA A 42 -9.94 1.69 11.55
C ALA A 42 -11.25 0.97 11.19
N ARG A 43 -12.36 1.69 11.22
CA ARG A 43 -13.64 1.21 10.68
C ARG A 43 -13.77 1.57 9.21
N ALA A 44 -14.59 0.82 8.47
CA ALA A 44 -14.76 1.03 7.03
C ALA A 44 -15.27 2.46 6.71
N GLU A 45 -16.11 3.03 7.57
CA GLU A 45 -16.64 4.39 7.42
C GLU A 45 -15.56 5.46 7.58
N GLU A 46 -14.64 5.26 8.53
CA GLU A 46 -13.50 6.17 8.76
C GLU A 46 -12.53 6.14 7.58
N VAL A 47 -12.24 4.93 7.07
CA VAL A 47 -11.39 4.76 5.87
C VAL A 47 -12.06 5.34 4.64
N ALA A 48 -13.38 5.18 4.48
CA ALA A 48 -14.13 5.74 3.36
C ALA A 48 -14.16 7.28 3.41
N ALA A 49 -14.35 7.86 4.59
CA ALA A 49 -14.26 9.31 4.79
C ALA A 49 -12.86 9.84 4.46
N PHE A 50 -11.81 9.13 4.88
CA PHE A 50 -10.43 9.46 4.53
C PHE A 50 -10.16 9.39 3.02
N TYR A 51 -10.62 8.36 2.33
CA TYR A 51 -10.48 8.29 0.87
C TYR A 51 -11.23 9.41 0.16
N ARG A 52 -12.43 9.77 0.62
CA ARG A 52 -13.18 10.92 0.07
C ARG A 52 -12.41 12.22 0.24
N SER A 53 -11.86 12.49 1.42
CA SER A 53 -11.11 13.73 1.65
C SER A 53 -9.89 13.85 0.73
N LEU A 54 -9.18 12.74 0.47
CA LEU A 54 -8.07 12.77 -0.50
C LEU A 54 -8.53 13.08 -1.93
N LEU A 55 -9.65 12.53 -2.37
CA LEU A 55 -10.19 12.84 -3.70
C LEU A 55 -10.67 14.29 -3.80
N GLU A 56 -11.30 14.82 -2.74
CA GLU A 56 -11.73 16.22 -2.62
C GLU A 56 -10.53 17.19 -2.58
N GLU A 57 -9.41 16.79 -1.99
CA GLU A 57 -8.14 17.53 -2.00
C GLU A 57 -7.46 17.59 -3.39
N GLY A 58 -8.01 16.91 -4.39
CA GLY A 58 -7.54 16.95 -5.78
C GLY A 58 -6.53 15.88 -6.16
N TYR A 59 -6.33 14.83 -5.35
CA TYR A 59 -5.53 13.67 -5.78
C TYR A 59 -6.23 12.95 -6.95
N THR A 60 -5.47 12.61 -8.00
CA THR A 60 -6.04 11.94 -9.19
C THR A 60 -6.51 10.51 -8.93
N GLY A 61 -6.06 9.90 -7.84
CA GLY A 61 -6.45 8.58 -7.37
C GLY A 61 -5.74 8.20 -6.07
N ILE A 62 -5.91 6.97 -5.61
CA ILE A 62 -5.38 6.45 -4.35
C ILE A 62 -4.83 5.04 -4.60
N LEU A 63 -3.57 4.82 -4.23
CA LEU A 63 -3.00 3.50 -4.04
C LEU A 63 -2.90 3.24 -2.54
N SER A 64 -3.79 2.40 -2.02
CA SER A 64 -3.78 2.00 -0.61
C SER A 64 -3.12 0.65 -0.44
N VAL A 65 -2.00 0.65 0.29
CA VAL A 65 -1.13 -0.51 0.47
C VAL A 65 -1.28 -1.03 1.89
N HIS A 66 -1.59 -2.32 2.01
CA HIS A 66 -1.95 -2.95 3.27
C HIS A 66 -0.98 -4.07 3.62
N VAL A 67 -0.78 -4.31 4.92
CA VAL A 67 -0.17 -5.56 5.38
C VAL A 67 -1.01 -6.75 4.93
N GLY A 68 -0.39 -7.93 4.96
CA GLY A 68 -1.05 -9.17 4.59
C GLY A 68 -2.42 -9.34 5.26
N SER A 69 -3.45 -9.63 4.47
CA SER A 69 -4.81 -9.85 4.99
C SER A 69 -4.95 -11.04 5.96
N GLU A 70 -3.95 -11.93 5.99
CA GLU A 70 -3.82 -13.00 6.99
C GLU A 70 -3.28 -12.48 8.35
N LEU A 71 -2.63 -11.32 8.36
CA LEU A 71 -2.04 -10.71 9.55
C LEU A 71 -2.97 -9.66 10.18
N ALA A 72 -3.75 -8.94 9.37
CA ALA A 72 -4.68 -7.92 9.84
C ALA A 72 -5.92 -7.78 8.94
N LEU A 73 -7.01 -7.29 9.53
CA LEU A 73 -8.27 -7.03 8.81
C LEU A 73 -8.24 -5.75 7.96
N SER A 74 -7.19 -4.93 8.09
CA SER A 74 -7.08 -3.61 7.45
C SER A 74 -7.32 -3.63 5.94
N TYR A 75 -6.83 -4.65 5.21
CA TYR A 75 -7.11 -4.80 3.79
C TYR A 75 -8.59 -5.03 3.50
N ARG A 76 -9.26 -5.91 4.26
CA ARG A 76 -10.70 -6.18 4.11
C ARG A 76 -11.51 -4.94 4.44
N THR A 77 -11.17 -4.24 5.52
CA THR A 77 -11.79 -2.97 5.88
C THR A 77 -11.65 -1.93 4.77
N ALA A 78 -10.50 -1.86 4.09
CA ALA A 78 -10.32 -0.97 2.95
C ALA A 78 -11.13 -1.38 1.71
N VAL A 79 -11.34 -2.68 1.50
CA VAL A 79 -12.26 -3.18 0.44
C VAL A 79 -13.68 -2.71 0.71
N ASP A 80 -14.17 -2.87 1.93
CA ASP A 80 -15.50 -2.41 2.35
C ASP A 80 -15.62 -0.89 2.23
N ALA A 81 -14.60 -0.16 2.71
CA ALA A 81 -14.54 1.29 2.62
C ALA A 81 -14.59 1.80 1.17
N ARG A 82 -13.83 1.18 0.26
CA ARG A 82 -13.88 1.49 -1.17
C ARG A 82 -15.29 1.23 -1.73
N GLY A 83 -15.93 0.14 -1.32
CA GLY A 83 -17.33 -0.14 -1.65
C GLY A 83 -18.27 0.98 -1.21
N ASN A 84 -18.09 1.51 0.00
CA ASN A 84 -18.90 2.61 0.54
C ASN A 84 -18.66 3.94 -0.21
N VAL A 85 -17.43 4.21 -0.66
CA VAL A 85 -17.13 5.38 -1.50
C VAL A 85 -17.84 5.30 -2.86
N VAL A 86 -17.98 4.10 -3.42
CA VAL A 86 -18.62 3.87 -4.73
C VAL A 86 -20.14 3.68 -4.62
N GLY A 87 -20.62 3.17 -3.48
CA GLY A 87 -22.01 2.78 -3.23
C GLY A 87 -22.90 3.82 -2.55
N GLU A 88 -22.33 4.86 -1.94
CA GLU A 88 -23.13 6.03 -1.52
C GLU A 88 -23.57 6.83 -2.76
N GLY A 89 -24.76 6.50 -3.27
CA GLY A 89 -25.56 7.44 -4.03
C GLY A 89 -25.82 8.67 -3.16
N ILE A 90 -25.00 9.71 -3.33
CA ILE A 90 -25.20 11.05 -2.79
C ILE A 90 -26.49 11.60 -3.41
N SER A 91 -27.60 11.23 -2.80
CA SER A 91 -28.91 11.84 -3.03
C SER A 91 -29.01 13.02 -2.08
N ASN A 92 -28.38 14.13 -2.45
CA ASN A 92 -28.91 15.49 -2.33
C ASN A 92 -27.79 16.52 -2.57
N ARG A 93 -27.88 17.19 -3.73
CA ARG A 93 -27.22 18.46 -4.05
C ARG A 93 -25.69 18.45 -4.03
N ASP A 94 -25.08 17.72 -4.95
CA ASP A 94 -24.17 18.38 -5.91
C ASP A 94 -23.85 17.45 -7.08
N THR A 95 -23.77 18.03 -8.25
CA THR A 95 -23.58 17.39 -9.56
C THR A 95 -22.16 16.82 -9.74
N ASP A 96 -22.07 15.69 -10.45
CA ASP A 96 -20.91 15.19 -11.22
C ASP A 96 -19.78 14.32 -10.63
N CYS A 97 -19.80 13.89 -9.36
CA CYS A 97 -18.67 13.11 -8.82
C CYS A 97 -18.97 11.62 -8.57
N ARG A 98 -19.33 10.86 -9.61
CA ARG A 98 -19.18 9.38 -9.54
C ARG A 98 -17.69 9.04 -9.59
N VAL A 99 -17.14 8.59 -8.46
CA VAL A 99 -15.76 8.06 -8.39
C VAL A 99 -15.75 6.69 -9.06
N SER A 100 -15.17 6.57 -10.26
CA SER A 100 -14.89 5.26 -10.88
C SER A 100 -14.07 4.42 -9.90
N GLY A 101 -14.40 3.13 -9.76
CA GLY A 101 -13.65 2.18 -8.91
C GLY A 101 -12.16 2.08 -9.26
N GLU A 102 -11.76 2.57 -10.44
CA GLU A 102 -10.38 2.69 -10.91
C GLU A 102 -9.57 3.79 -10.19
N LYS A 103 -10.23 4.72 -9.48
CA LYS A 103 -9.56 5.77 -8.71
C LYS A 103 -8.99 5.29 -7.38
N ILE A 104 -9.41 4.14 -6.86
CA ILE A 104 -8.92 3.59 -5.59
C ILE A 104 -8.46 2.14 -5.80
N VAL A 105 -7.14 1.97 -5.90
CA VAL A 105 -6.50 0.67 -6.05
C VAL A 105 -6.00 0.21 -4.69
N LEU A 106 -6.39 -1.01 -4.31
CA LEU A 106 -5.97 -1.63 -3.06
C LEU A 106 -4.91 -2.68 -3.36
N LEU A 107 -3.84 -2.69 -2.57
CA LEU A 107 -2.76 -3.67 -2.64
C LEU A 107 -2.67 -4.41 -1.30
N ASP A 108 -3.04 -5.69 -1.30
CA ASP A 108 -2.68 -6.62 -0.24
C ASP A 108 -1.24 -7.05 -0.46
N THR A 109 -0.32 -6.65 0.41
CA THR A 109 1.08 -7.05 0.27
C THR A 109 1.31 -8.52 0.59
N GLU A 110 0.36 -9.19 1.25
CA GLU A 110 0.51 -10.56 1.77
C GLU A 110 1.73 -10.75 2.70
N ASN A 111 2.27 -9.64 3.19
CA ASN A 111 3.55 -9.53 3.85
C ASN A 111 3.43 -8.76 5.16
N ALA A 112 4.51 -8.84 5.93
CA ALA A 112 4.67 -8.14 7.20
C ALA A 112 4.87 -6.62 7.04
N PRO A 113 4.67 -5.83 8.11
CA PRO A 113 4.94 -4.39 8.12
C PRO A 113 6.31 -3.99 7.58
N ALA A 114 7.38 -4.74 7.89
CA ALA A 114 8.74 -4.41 7.44
C ALA A 114 8.92 -4.54 5.92
N ALA A 115 8.35 -5.60 5.32
CA ALA A 115 8.37 -5.77 3.88
C ALA A 115 7.47 -4.75 3.17
N GLN A 116 6.34 -4.38 3.78
CA GLN A 116 5.51 -3.28 3.30
C GLN A 116 6.31 -1.96 3.23
N GLY A 117 7.17 -1.66 4.21
CA GLY A 117 8.01 -0.44 4.19
C GLY A 117 8.91 -0.37 2.95
N ILE A 118 9.62 -1.46 2.64
CA ILE A 118 10.46 -1.58 1.43
C ILE A 118 9.63 -1.42 0.16
N ILE A 119 8.43 -2.01 0.12
CA ILE A 119 7.51 -1.84 -1.02
C ILE A 119 7.13 -0.36 -1.15
N MET A 120 6.77 0.30 -0.06
CA MET A 120 6.35 1.71 -0.06
C MET A 120 7.45 2.66 -0.58
N GLU A 121 8.71 2.44 -0.21
CA GLU A 121 9.85 3.21 -0.73
C GLU A 121 9.96 3.09 -2.26
N ARG A 122 9.84 1.86 -2.79
CA ARG A 122 9.90 1.58 -4.23
C ARG A 122 8.73 2.21 -4.98
N LEU A 123 7.52 2.12 -4.42
CA LEU A 123 6.32 2.73 -5.00
C LEU A 123 6.39 4.26 -4.99
N SER A 124 6.89 4.86 -3.91
CA SER A 124 7.10 6.30 -3.82
C SER A 124 8.12 6.77 -4.86
N THR A 125 9.22 6.03 -5.04
CA THR A 125 10.22 6.32 -6.08
C THR A 125 9.62 6.24 -7.48
N ALA A 126 8.83 5.20 -7.79
CA ALA A 126 8.17 5.06 -9.09
C ALA A 126 7.16 6.19 -9.34
N ARG A 127 6.38 6.58 -8.33
CA ARG A 127 5.47 7.74 -8.40
C ARG A 127 6.23 9.04 -8.66
N ALA A 128 7.34 9.28 -7.95
CA ALA A 128 8.18 10.46 -8.13
C ALA A 128 8.82 10.53 -9.52
N ALA A 129 9.06 9.37 -10.15
CA ALA A 129 9.49 9.27 -11.55
C ALA A 129 8.37 9.51 -12.58
N GLY A 130 7.15 9.81 -12.15
CA GLY A 130 6.01 10.13 -13.02
C GLY A 130 5.20 8.92 -13.49
N ALA A 131 5.42 7.72 -12.94
CA ALA A 131 4.58 6.56 -13.26
C ALA A 131 3.14 6.79 -12.80
N ASN A 132 2.17 6.32 -13.59
CA ASN A 132 0.74 6.47 -13.26
C ASN A 132 0.30 5.43 -12.21
N LEU A 133 -0.92 5.59 -11.69
CA LEU A 133 -1.49 4.74 -10.66
C LEU A 133 -1.53 3.24 -11.05
N ALA A 134 -1.89 2.94 -12.30
CA ALA A 134 -2.03 1.57 -12.77
C ALA A 134 -0.67 0.85 -12.84
N ASP A 135 0.34 1.54 -13.38
CA ASP A 135 1.70 1.01 -13.49
C ASP A 135 2.34 0.79 -12.11
N VAL A 136 2.18 1.76 -11.20
CA VAL A 136 2.69 1.64 -9.83
C VAL A 136 1.97 0.53 -9.06
N ALA A 137 0.66 0.36 -9.25
CA ALA A 137 -0.07 -0.75 -8.65
C ALA A 137 0.36 -2.12 -9.20
N ALA A 138 0.62 -2.22 -10.51
CA ALA A 138 1.15 -3.44 -11.12
C ALA A 138 2.53 -3.79 -10.54
N TYR A 139 3.43 -2.80 -10.47
CA TYR A 139 4.73 -2.95 -9.85
C TYR A 139 4.65 -3.35 -8.38
N GLY A 140 3.70 -2.77 -7.62
CA GLY A 140 3.47 -3.15 -6.23
C GLY A 140 3.04 -4.61 -6.04
N ARG A 141 2.26 -5.17 -6.97
CA ARG A 141 1.92 -6.61 -6.97
C ARG A 141 3.16 -7.46 -7.22
N GLU A 142 3.99 -7.11 -8.19
CA GLU A 142 5.25 -7.83 -8.47
C GLU A 142 6.20 -7.80 -7.26
N LEU A 143 6.35 -6.64 -6.63
CA LEU A 143 7.15 -6.50 -5.41
C LEU A 143 6.60 -7.35 -4.26
N SER A 144 5.27 -7.40 -4.10
CA SER A 144 4.63 -8.20 -3.06
C SER A 144 4.87 -9.70 -3.27
N GLU A 145 4.85 -10.17 -4.52
CA GLU A 145 5.18 -11.57 -4.85
C GLU A 145 6.66 -11.89 -4.64
N ALA A 146 7.56 -10.94 -4.90
CA ALA A 146 9.00 -11.11 -4.75
C ALA A 146 9.48 -10.96 -3.30
N ALA A 147 8.79 -10.15 -2.50
CA ALA A 147 9.11 -9.89 -1.11
C ALA A 147 8.86 -11.15 -0.25
N GLY A 148 9.74 -11.37 0.73
CA GLY A 148 9.58 -12.41 1.72
C GLY A 148 10.09 -11.94 3.06
N THR A 149 9.32 -12.22 4.11
CA THR A 149 9.71 -11.85 5.48
C THR A 149 10.16 -13.08 6.26
N LEU A 150 11.31 -12.97 6.91
CA LEU A 150 11.79 -13.94 7.90
C LEU A 150 11.75 -13.28 9.28
N PHE A 151 11.08 -13.93 10.22
CA PHE A 151 11.07 -13.50 11.61
C PHE A 151 11.89 -14.47 12.47
N ILE A 152 12.70 -13.90 13.37
CA ILE A 152 13.38 -14.63 14.42
C ILE A 152 12.79 -14.12 15.74
N THR A 153 12.07 -14.98 16.45
CA THR A 153 11.55 -14.67 17.78
C THR A 153 12.64 -14.97 18.81
N MET A 154 12.87 -14.03 19.74
CA MET A 154 13.91 -14.18 20.77
C MET A 154 13.45 -15.11 21.92
N ASP A 155 12.14 -15.33 22.08
CA ASP A 155 11.55 -16.20 23.08
C ASP A 155 11.28 -17.62 22.56
N GLY A 156 12.32 -18.26 22.02
CA GLY A 156 12.47 -19.71 21.97
C GLY A 156 11.57 -20.55 21.07
N GLU A 157 10.42 -20.08 20.58
CA GLU A 157 9.53 -20.92 19.76
C GLU A 157 9.07 -20.24 18.46
N LYS A 158 9.38 -20.93 17.35
CA LYS A 158 8.93 -20.73 15.96
C LYS A 158 9.56 -19.60 15.15
N LEU A 159 10.48 -20.00 14.28
CA LEU A 159 10.72 -19.34 12.99
C LEU A 159 9.45 -19.49 12.11
N ILE A 160 8.69 -18.42 11.96
CA ILE A 160 7.57 -18.37 11.02
C ILE A 160 8.04 -17.70 9.74
N ARG A 161 8.20 -18.50 8.68
CA ARG A 161 8.41 -17.98 7.33
C ARG A 161 7.05 -17.73 6.70
N HIS A 162 6.65 -16.46 6.58
CA HIS A 162 5.45 -16.10 5.83
C HIS A 162 5.82 -16.01 4.35
N GLN A 163 5.59 -17.08 3.59
CA GLN A 163 5.65 -17.10 2.13
C GLN A 163 4.43 -17.85 1.60
N LYS A 164 3.52 -17.16 0.92
CA LYS A 164 2.30 -17.76 0.35
C LYS A 164 2.54 -18.63 -0.89
N ARG A 165 3.71 -18.54 -1.55
CA ARG A 165 4.04 -19.43 -2.68
C ARG A 165 5.24 -20.34 -2.34
N PRO A 166 5.09 -21.67 -2.43
CA PRO A 166 6.23 -22.56 -2.31
C PRO A 166 7.18 -22.29 -3.48
N HIS A 167 8.42 -21.91 -3.21
CA HIS A 167 9.45 -22.01 -4.23
C HIS A 167 9.65 -23.48 -4.61
N ARG A 168 9.94 -23.75 -5.89
CA ARG A 168 10.33 -25.07 -6.43
C ARG A 168 11.51 -25.75 -5.71
N PHE A 169 12.15 -25.08 -4.75
CA PHE A 169 13.31 -25.58 -4.01
C PHE A 169 13.08 -25.49 -2.51
N SER A 170 13.41 -26.58 -1.81
CA SER A 170 13.40 -26.64 -0.35
C SER A 170 14.39 -25.63 0.26
N LEU A 171 14.16 -25.22 1.51
CA LEU A 171 15.09 -24.35 2.25
C LEU A 171 16.53 -24.90 2.23
N GLN A 172 16.66 -26.22 2.34
CA GLN A 172 17.93 -26.94 2.26
C GLN A 172 18.64 -26.71 0.91
N GLN A 173 17.90 -26.78 -0.20
CA GLN A 173 18.45 -26.54 -1.55
C GLN A 173 18.88 -25.08 -1.74
N ARG A 174 18.18 -24.12 -1.13
CA ARG A 174 18.59 -22.70 -1.16
C ARG A 174 19.87 -22.45 -0.36
N PHE A 175 19.98 -23.04 0.84
CA PHE A 175 21.20 -22.96 1.63
C PHE A 175 22.37 -23.63 0.93
N GLU A 176 22.17 -24.77 0.27
CA GLU A 176 23.22 -25.38 -0.54
C GLU A 176 23.62 -24.52 -1.74
N HIS A 177 22.67 -23.83 -2.37
CA HIS A 177 22.97 -22.96 -3.51
C HIS A 177 23.77 -21.72 -3.08
N VAL A 178 23.41 -21.12 -1.93
CA VAL A 178 24.17 -20.00 -1.34
C VAL A 178 25.54 -20.48 -0.86
N ARG A 179 25.61 -21.64 -0.19
CA ARG A 179 26.88 -22.23 0.24
C ARG A 179 27.81 -22.49 -0.95
N ARG A 180 27.30 -23.05 -2.05
CA ARG A 180 28.11 -23.30 -3.26
C ARG A 180 28.64 -22.01 -3.89
N ARG A 181 27.89 -20.90 -3.84
CA ARG A 181 28.35 -19.59 -4.33
C ARG A 181 29.42 -18.96 -3.43
N LEU A 182 29.28 -19.11 -2.12
CA LEU A 182 30.26 -18.59 -1.15
C LEU A 182 31.52 -19.46 -1.05
N SER A 183 31.47 -20.72 -1.50
CA SER A 183 32.63 -21.63 -1.53
C SER A 183 33.32 -21.68 -2.90
N SER A 184 32.87 -20.87 -3.87
CA SER A 184 33.45 -20.75 -5.21
C SER A 184 34.19 -19.42 -5.44
N GLU A 185 34.38 -18.63 -4.39
CA GLU A 185 35.36 -17.53 -4.27
C GLU A 185 36.50 -17.97 -3.35
#